data_AF-A0A7X7GEN3-F1
#
_entry.id   AF-A0A7X7GEN3-F1
#
_cell.length_a   1.000
_cell.length_b   1.000
_cell.length_c   1.000
_cell.angle_alpha   90.00
_cell.angle_beta   90.00
_cell.angle_gamma   90.00
#
_symmetry.space_group_name_H-M   'P 1'
#
loop_
_entity.id
_entity.type
_entity.pdbx_description
1 polymer ?
#
loop_
_entity_poly.entity_id
_entity_poly.type
_entity_poly.pdbx_seq_one_letter_code
_entity_poly.pdbx_strand_id
1 'polypeptide(L)'
;MFPPEVDYLYVWRFPITGPVGSDAIPSNFVDACLAVGRDLQCRWYGPDTYIENCVWRVSLRDTSFCDVALEAGTRPRHKSAGTTILRGFEFGGPHIEKTALELTVWIAGEVQDQLCGGFPFVQWPIEGPRLPAPNERDGRAVWVDPKSQLVVAQIGELCGSVTSS
;
A
#
# COMPACT_ATOMS: atom_id res chain seq x y z
N MET A 1 -14.15 -15.43 23.63
CA MET A 1 -14.36 -15.87 22.24
C MET A 1 -13.03 -15.68 21.55
N PHE A 2 -12.30 -16.76 21.29
CA PHE A 2 -11.11 -16.67 20.45
C PHE A 2 -11.60 -16.40 19.02
N PRO A 3 -10.98 -15.47 18.27
CA PRO A 3 -11.29 -15.36 16.86
C PRO A 3 -11.04 -16.73 16.21
N PRO A 4 -11.86 -17.15 15.23
CA PRO A 4 -11.59 -18.38 14.50
C PRO A 4 -10.17 -18.31 13.94
N GLU A 5 -9.41 -19.41 14.05
CA GLU A 5 -8.16 -19.55 13.29
C GLU A 5 -8.54 -19.41 11.82
N VAL A 6 -8.05 -18.35 11.18
CA VAL A 6 -8.23 -18.17 9.75
C VAL A 6 -7.20 -19.06 9.09
N ASP A 7 -7.64 -20.19 8.57
CA ASP A 7 -6.80 -21.08 7.78
C ASP A 7 -6.55 -20.46 6.40
N TYR A 8 -5.30 -20.08 6.15
CA TYR A 8 -4.85 -19.60 4.84
C TYR A 8 -4.34 -20.76 4.00
N LEU A 9 -4.85 -20.88 2.77
CA LEU A 9 -4.35 -21.85 1.79
C LEU A 9 -2.91 -21.54 1.39
N TYR A 10 -2.63 -20.25 1.18
CA TYR A 10 -1.30 -19.76 0.82
C TYR A 10 -1.04 -18.43 1.50
N VAL A 11 0.22 -18.20 1.88
CA VAL A 11 0.69 -16.92 2.41
C VAL A 11 1.97 -16.55 1.69
N TRP A 12 1.92 -15.44 0.97
CA TRP A 12 3.06 -14.89 0.25
C TRP A 12 3.56 -13.63 0.95
N ARG A 13 4.88 -13.47 1.00
CA ARG A 13 5.54 -12.27 1.50
C ARG A 13 6.57 -11.77 0.51
N PHE A 14 6.57 -10.47 0.26
CA PHE A 14 7.52 -9.86 -0.66
C PHE A 14 7.82 -8.40 -0.27
N PRO A 15 8.99 -7.87 -0.65
CA PRO A 15 9.39 -6.51 -0.27
C PRO A 15 8.38 -5.44 -0.71
N ILE A 16 8.28 -4.34 0.03
CA ILE A 16 7.45 -3.18 -0.33
C ILE A 16 7.77 -2.64 -1.74
N THR A 17 9.05 -2.67 -2.11
CA THR A 17 9.54 -2.30 -3.44
C THR A 17 10.67 -3.24 -3.86
N GLY A 18 10.89 -3.36 -5.18
CA GLY A 18 11.98 -4.15 -5.74
C GLY A 18 11.57 -5.53 -6.27
N PRO A 19 12.55 -6.41 -6.55
CA PRO A 19 12.30 -7.68 -7.20
C PRO A 19 11.55 -8.67 -6.28
N VAL A 20 10.59 -9.39 -6.86
CA VAL A 20 9.82 -10.44 -6.20
C VAL A 20 10.33 -11.79 -6.67
N GLY A 21 10.68 -12.67 -5.74
CA GLY A 21 11.44 -13.90 -6.02
C GLY A 21 10.62 -15.15 -6.36
N SER A 22 9.30 -15.08 -6.46
CA SER A 22 8.44 -16.26 -6.66
C SER A 22 7.33 -16.01 -7.68
N ASP A 23 7.24 -16.89 -8.69
CA ASP A 23 6.20 -16.87 -9.73
C ASP A 23 4.85 -17.42 -9.26
N ALA A 24 4.79 -17.99 -8.04
CA ALA A 24 3.55 -18.56 -7.49
C ALA A 24 2.63 -17.49 -6.86
N ILE A 25 3.07 -16.23 -6.79
CA ILE A 25 2.26 -15.13 -6.27
C ILE A 25 1.40 -14.58 -7.41
N PRO A 26 0.08 -14.38 -7.22
CA PRO A 26 -0.77 -13.77 -8.24
C PRO A 26 -0.21 -12.42 -8.71
N SER A 27 0.09 -12.30 -10.01
CA SER A 27 0.79 -11.13 -10.56
C SER A 27 0.01 -9.84 -10.39
N ASN A 28 -1.33 -9.91 -10.45
CA ASN A 28 -2.23 -8.78 -10.17
C ASN A 28 -2.03 -8.19 -8.77
N PHE A 29 -1.82 -9.01 -7.75
CA PHE A 29 -1.50 -8.55 -6.39
C PHE A 29 -0.08 -7.99 -6.31
N VAL A 30 0.89 -8.64 -6.95
CA VAL A 30 2.27 -8.15 -7.00
C VAL A 30 2.33 -6.76 -7.64
N ASP A 31 1.72 -6.59 -8.80
CA ASP A 31 1.72 -5.32 -9.55
C ASP A 31 1.08 -4.19 -8.72
N ALA A 32 -0.09 -4.46 -8.12
CA ALA A 32 -0.80 -3.50 -7.29
C ALA A 32 -0.02 -3.10 -6.03
N CYS A 33 0.48 -4.09 -5.28
CA CYS A 33 1.28 -3.85 -4.08
C CYS A 33 2.58 -3.09 -4.38
N LEU A 34 3.28 -3.43 -5.47
CA LEU A 34 4.51 -2.74 -5.85
C LEU A 34 4.24 -1.30 -6.32
N ALA A 35 3.14 -1.03 -7.02
CA ALA A 35 2.76 0.33 -7.40
C ALA A 35 2.51 1.19 -6.15
N VAL A 36 1.67 0.71 -5.22
CA VAL A 36 1.40 1.40 -3.95
C VAL A 36 2.67 1.54 -3.10
N GLY A 37 3.49 0.49 -3.06
CA GLY A 37 4.76 0.46 -2.35
C GLY A 37 5.77 1.49 -2.82
N ARG A 38 5.81 1.79 -4.13
CA ARG A 38 6.64 2.88 -4.69
C ARG A 38 6.16 4.24 -4.20
N ASP A 39 4.87 4.48 -4.22
CA ASP A 39 4.30 5.77 -3.80
C ASP A 39 4.41 6.00 -2.29
N LEU A 40 4.42 4.91 -1.50
CA LEU A 40 4.70 4.97 -0.06
C LEU A 40 6.09 5.53 0.27
N GLN A 41 7.02 5.55 -0.68
CA GLN A 41 8.37 6.10 -0.48
C GLN A 41 8.44 7.62 -0.53
N CYS A 42 7.33 8.32 -0.79
CA CYS A 42 7.32 9.77 -0.92
C CYS A 42 5.99 10.38 -0.45
N ARG A 43 5.95 11.72 -0.41
CA ARG A 43 4.75 12.49 -0.06
C ARG A 43 4.12 12.03 1.26
N TRP A 44 4.99 11.74 2.21
CA TRP A 44 4.68 11.28 3.55
C TRP A 44 4.72 12.46 4.51
N TYR A 45 3.63 12.69 5.23
CA TYR A 45 3.60 13.65 6.33
C TYR A 45 3.16 12.96 7.62
N GLY A 46 4.12 12.73 8.51
CA GLY A 46 3.97 11.97 9.74
C GLY A 46 5.35 11.72 10.35
N PRO A 47 5.47 10.85 11.36
CA PRO A 47 6.76 10.53 11.95
C PRO A 47 7.71 9.86 10.95
N ASP A 48 9.00 10.09 11.13
CA ASP A 48 10.04 9.36 10.43
C ASP A 48 9.89 7.85 10.70
N THR A 49 9.60 7.10 9.64
CA THR A 49 9.30 5.67 9.71
C THR A 49 10.12 4.93 8.67
N TYR A 50 10.67 3.76 9.04
CA TYR A 50 11.41 2.88 8.12
C TYR A 50 10.48 2.17 7.12
N ILE A 51 9.81 2.93 6.26
CA ILE A 51 8.83 2.43 5.28
C ILE A 51 9.51 1.56 4.22
N GLU A 52 10.73 1.87 3.82
CA GLU A 52 11.50 1.15 2.81
C GLU A 52 11.78 -0.31 3.19
N ASN A 53 11.71 -0.62 4.48
CA ASN A 53 11.93 -1.98 5.00
C ASN A 53 10.63 -2.77 5.13
N CYS A 54 9.46 -2.18 4.89
CA CYS A 54 8.19 -2.88 5.04
C CYS A 54 8.05 -4.02 4.02
N VAL A 55 7.16 -4.96 4.34
CA VAL A 55 6.93 -6.18 3.57
C VAL A 55 5.43 -6.30 3.32
N TRP A 56 5.05 -6.56 2.08
CA TRP A 56 3.69 -6.96 1.75
C TRP A 56 3.48 -8.41 2.14
N ARG A 57 2.35 -8.70 2.76
CA ARG A 57 1.81 -10.05 2.89
C ARG A 57 0.50 -10.13 2.13
N VAL A 58 0.34 -11.20 1.36
CA VAL A 58 -0.93 -11.59 0.74
C VAL A 58 -1.27 -12.99 1.22
N SER A 59 -2.42 -13.14 1.86
CA SER A 59 -2.90 -14.41 2.40
C SER A 59 -4.18 -14.84 1.68
N LEU A 60 -4.16 -15.98 0.98
CA LEU A 60 -5.33 -16.53 0.29
C LEU A 60 -6.16 -17.40 1.25
N ARG A 61 -7.46 -17.11 1.35
CA ARG A 61 -8.45 -17.93 2.06
C ARG A 61 -9.03 -19.01 1.15
N ASP A 62 -9.63 -20.03 1.74
CA ASP A 62 -10.37 -21.08 1.02
C ASP A 62 -11.57 -20.57 0.21
N THR A 63 -12.08 -19.39 0.55
CA THR A 63 -13.17 -18.70 -0.16
C THR A 63 -12.73 -17.97 -1.43
N SER A 64 -11.47 -18.07 -1.85
CA SER A 64 -10.87 -17.31 -2.98
C SER A 64 -10.77 -15.80 -2.74
N PHE A 65 -10.89 -15.35 -1.48
CA PHE A 65 -10.62 -13.98 -1.07
C PHE A 65 -9.24 -13.89 -0.41
N CYS A 66 -8.60 -12.74 -0.58
CA CYS A 66 -7.30 -12.45 0.01
C CYS A 66 -7.41 -11.46 1.17
N ASP A 67 -6.53 -11.62 2.15
CA ASP A 67 -6.12 -10.52 3.01
C ASP A 67 -4.78 -9.98 2.56
N VAL A 68 -4.64 -8.66 2.63
CA VAL A 68 -3.43 -7.94 2.33
C VAL A 68 -2.97 -7.24 3.59
N ALA A 69 -1.69 -7.35 3.91
CA ALA A 69 -1.11 -6.65 5.04
C ALA A 69 0.18 -5.93 4.63
N LEU A 70 0.38 -4.76 5.22
CA LEU A 70 1.66 -4.08 5.22
C LEU A 70 2.33 -4.35 6.57
N GLU A 71 3.33 -5.22 6.57
CA GLU A 71 4.06 -5.64 7.76
C GLU A 71 5.33 -4.78 7.94
N ALA A 72 5.71 -4.48 9.18
CA ALA A 72 7.04 -3.96 9.45
C ALA A 72 8.07 -5.04 9.10
N GLY A 73 9.06 -4.71 8.29
CA GLY A 73 10.17 -5.62 8.05
C GLY A 73 11.27 -5.50 9.08
N THR A 74 12.43 -6.03 8.72
CA THR A 74 13.55 -6.17 9.65
C THR A 74 14.06 -4.80 10.07
N ARG A 75 14.13 -4.57 11.37
CA ARG A 75 14.65 -3.31 11.91
C ARG A 75 16.13 -3.14 11.51
N PRO A 76 16.52 -2.00 10.90
CA PRO A 76 17.91 -1.74 10.56
C PRO A 76 18.84 -1.85 11.78
N ARG A 77 20.04 -2.41 11.56
CA ARG A 77 21.08 -2.53 12.61
C ARG A 77 21.55 -1.18 13.11
N HIS A 78 21.70 -0.21 12.21
CA HIS A 78 22.05 1.16 12.54
C HIS A 78 20.78 2.01 12.57
N LYS A 79 20.39 2.45 13.76
CA LYS A 79 19.18 3.24 13.97
C LYS A 79 19.52 4.72 13.85
N SER A 80 18.79 5.43 13.00
CA SER A 80 18.61 6.87 13.16
C SER A 80 17.78 7.12 14.41
N ALA A 81 18.24 7.99 15.30
CA ALA A 81 17.49 8.39 16.48
C ALA A 81 16.21 9.13 16.03
N GLY A 82 15.06 8.80 16.63
CA GLY A 82 13.77 9.39 16.27
C GLY A 82 12.96 8.62 15.20
N THR A 83 13.57 7.70 14.45
CA THR A 83 12.85 6.91 13.43
C THR A 83 12.23 5.64 14.01
N THR A 84 10.94 5.41 13.74
CA THR A 84 10.17 4.26 14.22
C THR A 84 9.99 3.19 13.14
N ILE A 85 9.61 1.98 13.57
CA ILE A 85 9.09 0.97 12.65
C ILE A 85 7.60 1.24 12.41
N LEU A 86 7.11 0.92 11.22
CA LEU A 86 5.67 0.96 10.95
C LEU A 86 4.96 0.01 11.91
N ARG A 87 3.85 0.45 12.51
CA ARG A 87 2.90 -0.49 13.10
C ARG A 87 2.13 -1.09 11.92
N GLY A 88 2.43 -2.34 11.58
CA GLY A 88 1.78 -3.00 10.47
C GLY A 88 0.27 -3.12 10.65
N PHE A 89 -0.43 -3.23 9.52
CA PHE A 89 -1.88 -3.32 9.46
C PHE A 89 -2.29 -4.30 8.36
N GLU A 90 -3.49 -4.85 8.49
CA GLU A 90 -4.07 -5.85 7.60
C GLU A 90 -5.49 -5.45 7.23
N PHE A 91 -5.83 -5.69 5.98
CA PHE A 91 -7.12 -5.37 5.38
C PHE A 91 -7.48 -6.49 4.39
N GLY A 92 -8.68 -7.05 4.55
CA GLY A 92 -9.22 -8.10 3.70
C GLY A 92 -10.28 -7.57 2.76
N GLY A 93 -10.64 -8.36 1.74
CA GLY A 93 -11.78 -8.02 0.88
C GLY A 93 -11.66 -8.35 -0.60
N PRO A 94 -10.48 -8.36 -1.25
CA PRO A 94 -10.43 -8.58 -2.68
C PRO A 94 -10.50 -10.06 -3.00
N HIS A 95 -11.29 -10.38 -4.02
CA HIS A 95 -11.25 -11.69 -4.66
C HIS A 95 -9.92 -11.88 -5.40
N ILE A 96 -9.39 -13.11 -5.44
CA ILE A 96 -8.08 -13.41 -6.04
C ILE A 96 -7.99 -13.01 -7.53
N GLU A 97 -9.11 -13.10 -8.26
CA GLU A 97 -9.21 -12.77 -9.69
C GLU A 97 -9.44 -11.27 -9.98
N LYS A 98 -9.43 -10.40 -8.96
CA LYS A 98 -9.62 -8.95 -9.18
C LYS A 98 -8.49 -8.39 -10.04
N THR A 99 -8.80 -7.48 -10.96
CA THR A 99 -7.75 -6.99 -11.88
C THR A 99 -6.67 -6.19 -11.14
N ALA A 100 -5.46 -6.12 -11.69
CA ALA A 100 -4.38 -5.32 -11.13
C ALA A 100 -4.79 -3.84 -10.97
N LEU A 101 -5.56 -3.31 -11.92
CA LEU A 101 -6.09 -1.95 -11.91
C LEU A 101 -6.98 -1.71 -10.68
N GLU A 102 -8.02 -2.52 -10.51
CA GLU A 102 -8.96 -2.37 -9.40
C GLU A 102 -8.29 -2.65 -8.06
N LEU A 103 -7.37 -3.62 -8.00
CA LEU A 103 -6.57 -3.91 -6.81
C LEU A 103 -5.69 -2.72 -6.44
N THR A 104 -5.06 -2.06 -7.42
CA THR A 104 -4.18 -0.91 -7.15
C THR A 104 -4.96 0.22 -6.49
N VAL A 105 -6.14 0.56 -7.02
CA VAL A 105 -7.02 1.59 -6.44
C VAL A 105 -7.50 1.19 -5.05
N TRP A 106 -7.92 -0.07 -4.88
CA TRP A 106 -8.42 -0.56 -3.59
C TRP A 106 -7.34 -0.59 -2.51
N ILE A 107 -6.17 -1.18 -2.79
CA ILE A 107 -5.03 -1.26 -1.86
C ILE A 107 -4.57 0.16 -1.49
N ALA A 108 -4.47 1.07 -2.47
CA ALA A 108 -4.10 2.46 -2.20
C ALA A 108 -5.07 3.15 -1.23
N GLY A 109 -6.38 2.89 -1.38
CA GLY A 109 -7.42 3.42 -0.50
C GLY A 109 -7.31 2.87 0.91
N GLU A 110 -7.24 1.54 1.06
CA GLU A 110 -7.11 0.89 2.36
C GLU A 110 -5.84 1.35 3.10
N VAL A 111 -4.71 1.44 2.40
CA VAL A 111 -3.46 1.93 2.98
C VAL A 111 -3.60 3.37 3.44
N GLN A 112 -4.21 4.24 2.62
CA GLN A 112 -4.47 5.63 3.00
C GLN A 112 -5.38 5.73 4.23
N ASP A 113 -6.45 4.92 4.29
CA ASP A 113 -7.38 4.89 5.42
C ASP A 113 -6.72 4.41 6.70
N GLN A 114 -5.89 3.36 6.65
CA GLN A 114 -5.16 2.84 7.81
C GLN A 114 -4.13 3.85 8.33
N LEU A 115 -3.42 4.53 7.42
CA LEU A 115 -2.41 5.53 7.77
C LEU A 115 -3.04 6.82 8.33
N CYS A 116 -4.10 7.32 7.69
CA CYS A 116 -4.80 8.52 8.13
C CYS A 116 -5.67 8.27 9.37
N GLY A 117 -6.22 7.07 9.54
CA GLY A 117 -7.12 6.74 10.65
C GLY A 117 -6.41 6.18 11.89
N GLY A 118 -5.22 5.60 11.74
CA GLY A 118 -4.49 4.91 12.80
C GLY A 118 -3.30 5.69 13.37
N PHE A 119 -2.95 5.43 14.64
CA PHE A 119 -1.71 5.97 15.22
C PHE A 119 -0.48 5.39 14.48
N PRO A 120 0.49 6.21 14.02
CA PRO A 120 0.79 7.55 14.52
C PRO A 120 0.21 8.75 13.72
N PHE A 121 -0.87 8.53 12.96
CA PHE A 121 -1.55 9.50 12.11
C PHE A 121 -0.63 10.06 11.03
N VAL A 122 -0.67 9.41 9.88
CA VAL A 122 0.14 9.75 8.72
C VAL A 122 -0.79 10.26 7.62
N GLN A 123 -0.53 11.47 7.16
CA GLN A 123 -1.18 12.03 5.98
C GLN A 123 -0.42 11.54 4.74
N TRP A 124 -0.99 10.56 4.04
CA TRP A 124 -0.38 9.99 2.85
C TRP A 124 -1.41 9.56 1.79
N PRO A 125 -1.10 9.74 0.50
CA PRO A 125 -0.13 10.73 0.03
C PRO A 125 -0.64 12.15 0.34
N ILE A 126 0.28 13.09 0.56
CA ILE A 126 -0.06 14.51 0.73
C ILE A 126 0.44 15.36 -0.46
N GLU A 127 -0.38 16.30 -0.92
CA GLU A 127 -0.04 17.31 -1.93
C GLU A 127 -0.51 18.69 -1.43
N GLY A 128 0.46 19.51 -1.00
CA GLY A 128 0.15 20.74 -0.27
C GLY A 128 -0.72 20.44 0.96
N PRO A 129 -1.92 21.05 1.10
CA PRO A 129 -2.83 20.76 2.21
C PRO A 129 -3.86 19.66 1.90
N ARG A 130 -3.72 18.90 0.80
CA ARG A 130 -4.74 17.95 0.32
C ARG A 130 -4.22 16.52 0.34
N LEU A 131 -5.13 15.57 0.53
CA LEU A 131 -4.89 14.15 0.35
C LEU A 131 -5.49 13.74 -1.02
N PRO A 132 -4.66 13.47 -2.04
CA PRO A 132 -5.15 12.86 -3.26
C PRO A 132 -5.83 11.53 -2.95
N ALA A 133 -6.98 11.29 -3.59
CA ALA A 133 -7.72 10.05 -3.44
C ALA A 133 -7.36 9.09 -4.58
N PRO A 134 -7.25 7.77 -4.32
CA PRO A 134 -7.04 6.80 -5.37
C PRO A 134 -8.33 6.65 -6.19
N ASN A 135 -8.19 6.56 -7.51
CA ASN A 135 -9.33 6.45 -8.41
C ASN A 135 -8.96 5.69 -9.69
N GLU A 136 -9.97 5.17 -10.37
CA GLU A 136 -9.83 4.64 -11.73
C GLU A 136 -10.27 5.71 -12.73
N ARG A 137 -9.37 6.08 -13.65
CA ARG A 137 -9.62 7.05 -14.73
C ARG A 137 -9.04 6.52 -16.02
N ASP A 138 -9.87 6.43 -17.05
CA ASP A 138 -9.45 6.04 -18.41
C ASP A 138 -8.64 4.72 -18.45
N GLY A 139 -9.04 3.74 -17.64
CA GLY A 139 -8.37 2.43 -17.54
C GLY A 139 -7.04 2.45 -16.78
N ARG A 140 -6.79 3.49 -15.96
CA ARG A 140 -5.57 3.66 -15.16
C ARG A 140 -5.89 3.92 -13.70
N ALA A 141 -5.08 3.36 -12.80
CA ALA A 141 -5.12 3.66 -11.38
C ALA A 141 -4.36 4.97 -11.16
N VAL A 142 -5.03 6.00 -10.64
CA VAL A 142 -4.47 7.34 -10.48
C VAL A 142 -4.75 7.93 -9.11
N TRP A 143 -3.88 8.82 -8.66
CA TRP A 143 -4.15 9.74 -7.58
C TRP A 143 -4.85 10.98 -8.12
N VAL A 144 -5.94 11.41 -7.49
CA VAL A 144 -6.76 12.54 -7.94
C VAL A 144 -6.93 13.59 -6.83
N ASP A 145 -6.74 14.85 -7.21
CA ASP A 145 -7.36 16.05 -6.64
C ASP A 145 -8.81 15.87 -6.13
N PRO A 146 -9.18 15.55 -4.87
CA PRO A 146 -10.60 15.36 -4.56
C PRO A 146 -11.43 16.64 -4.78
N LYS A 147 -10.82 17.83 -4.70
CA LYS A 147 -11.51 19.10 -4.96
C LYS A 147 -11.52 19.46 -6.44
N SER A 148 -10.35 19.41 -7.10
CA SER A 148 -10.20 19.86 -8.49
C SER A 148 -10.55 18.78 -9.51
N GLN A 149 -10.62 17.52 -9.08
CA GLN A 149 -10.77 16.31 -9.90
C GLN A 149 -9.67 16.13 -10.95
N LEU A 150 -8.55 16.84 -10.78
CA LEU A 150 -7.35 16.72 -11.62
C LEU A 150 -6.53 15.51 -11.20
N VAL A 151 -6.00 14.80 -12.19
CA VAL A 151 -5.05 13.71 -11.97
C VAL A 151 -3.72 14.32 -11.48
N VAL A 152 -3.25 13.83 -10.34
CA VAL A 152 -1.96 14.21 -9.75
C VAL A 152 -0.84 13.35 -10.34
N ALA A 153 -1.05 12.04 -10.38
CA ALA A 153 -0.12 11.06 -10.94
C ALA A 153 -0.84 9.72 -11.15
N GLN A 154 -0.23 8.83 -11.95
CA GLN A 154 -0.57 7.41 -11.91
C GLN A 154 -0.07 6.79 -10.59
N ILE A 155 -0.81 5.84 -10.03
CA ILE A 155 -0.35 5.12 -8.84
C ILE A 155 0.88 4.28 -9.22
N GLY A 156 1.96 4.44 -8.47
CA GLY A 156 3.30 3.91 -8.72
C GLY A 156 4.29 4.91 -9.32
N GLU A 157 3.83 6.10 -9.70
CA GLU A 157 4.64 7.16 -10.32
C GLU A 157 4.68 8.46 -9.48
N LEU A 158 4.11 8.44 -8.28
CA LEU A 158 3.89 9.63 -7.45
C LEU A 158 5.19 10.33 -7.03
N CYS A 159 6.28 9.57 -6.89
CA CYS A 159 7.56 10.12 -6.46
C CYS A 159 8.31 10.84 -7.60
N GLY A 160 7.95 10.57 -8.85
CA GLY A 160 8.54 11.22 -10.03
C GLY A 160 7.70 12.39 -10.57
N SER A 161 6.46 12.57 -10.09
CA SER A 161 5.60 13.65 -10.56
C SER A 161 6.03 14.99 -9.94
N VAL A 162 6.49 15.91 -10.80
CA VAL A 162 6.83 17.28 -10.42
C VAL A 162 5.56 18.10 -10.35
N THR A 163 5.32 18.76 -9.21
CA THR A 163 4.19 19.66 -9.02
C THR A 163 4.35 20.90 -9.90
N SER A 164 3.47 21.07 -10.89
CA SER A 164 3.33 22.39 -11.54
C SER A 164 2.61 23.30 -10.55
N SER A 165 3.36 24.26 -9.99
CA SER A 165 2.84 25.28 -9.06
C SER A 165 2.01 26.33 -9.78
#